data_AF-A0A9N9J5V5-F1
#
_entry.id   AF-A0A9N9J5V5-F1
#
_cell.length_a   1.000
_cell.length_b   1.000
_cell.length_c   1.000
_cell.angle_alpha   90.00
_cell.angle_beta   90.00
_cell.angle_gamma   90.00
#
_symmetry.space_group_name_H-M   'P 1'
#
loop_
_entity.id
_entity.type
_entity.pdbx_description
1 polymer ?
#
loop_
_entity_poly.entity_id
_entity_poly.type
_entity_poly.pdbx_seq_one_letter_code
_entity_poly.pdbx_strand_id
1 'polypeptide(L)'
;PQDLYQTFCNVYAYYKQASHCNPTPNRQRLFRNNRTNRTNNSNSILSFPSFLQHNVEVHKNAIGQRDAIKKIEVANKKISEYERMYQISTDRSFKKTLNSNILKEKSLINEQEVHLKKLKHYAEAQARLEAKKTRLLQEEGPCHSRASAACHHHHPAKVALASVA
;
A
#
# COMPACT_ATOMS: atom_id res chain seq x y z
N PRO A 1 -19.50 -23.09 -6.95
CA PRO A 1 -18.92 -22.42 -8.14
C PRO A 1 -19.30 -20.94 -8.16
N GLN A 2 -18.37 -20.03 -7.84
CA GLN A 2 -18.62 -18.60 -7.99
C GLN A 2 -18.75 -18.27 -9.48
N ASP A 3 -19.86 -17.62 -9.83
CA ASP A 3 -20.19 -17.19 -11.18
C ASP A 3 -19.07 -16.31 -11.74
N LEU A 4 -18.47 -16.73 -12.87
CA LEU A 4 -17.42 -16.00 -13.57
C LEU A 4 -17.87 -14.58 -13.93
N TYR A 5 -19.15 -14.40 -14.23
CA TYR A 5 -19.72 -13.08 -14.52
C TYR A 5 -19.70 -12.18 -13.28
N GLN A 6 -20.08 -12.74 -12.13
CA GLN A 6 -20.02 -12.02 -10.86
C GLN A 6 -18.58 -11.62 -10.51
N THR A 7 -17.61 -12.49 -10.79
CA THR A 7 -16.19 -12.22 -10.59
C THR A 7 -15.70 -11.09 -11.49
N PHE A 8 -16.03 -11.12 -12.78
CA PHE A 8 -15.72 -10.05 -13.73
C PHE A 8 -16.30 -8.71 -13.29
N CYS A 9 -17.58 -8.69 -12.90
CA CYS A 9 -18.23 -7.46 -12.48
C CYS A 9 -17.67 -6.90 -11.17
N ASN A 10 -17.26 -7.76 -10.23
CA ASN A 10 -16.60 -7.34 -9.00
C ASN A 10 -15.23 -6.69 -9.30
N VAL A 11 -14.43 -7.28 -10.18
CA VAL A 11 -13.13 -6.75 -10.59
C VAL A 11 -13.29 -5.42 -11.35
N TYR A 12 -14.26 -5.33 -12.26
CA TYR A 12 -14.54 -4.10 -13.00
C TYR A 12 -15.05 -2.97 -12.10
N ALA A 13 -15.89 -3.29 -11.11
CA ALA A 13 -16.33 -2.33 -10.11
C ALA A 13 -15.15 -1.81 -9.28
N TYR A 14 -14.26 -2.70 -8.84
CA TYR A 14 -13.06 -2.33 -8.08
C TYR A 14 -12.11 -1.44 -8.90
N TYR A 15 -11.91 -1.77 -10.17
CA TYR A 15 -11.16 -0.93 -11.11
C TYR A 15 -11.76 0.49 -11.18
N LYS A 16 -13.08 0.60 -11.35
CA LYS A 16 -13.75 1.92 -11.39
C LYS A 16 -13.68 2.66 -10.05
N GLN A 17 -13.66 1.97 -8.91
CA GLN A 17 -13.42 2.59 -7.59
C GLN A 17 -12.02 3.19 -7.51
N ALA A 18 -11.01 2.41 -7.91
CA ALA A 18 -9.62 2.83 -7.88
C ALA A 18 -9.34 3.99 -8.85
N SER A 19 -9.88 3.94 -10.07
CA SER A 19 -9.66 4.97 -11.10
C SER A 19 -10.39 6.28 -10.83
N HIS A 20 -11.51 6.28 -10.09
CA HIS A 20 -12.32 7.48 -9.87
C HIS A 20 -12.34 7.94 -8.40
N CYS A 21 -11.54 7.32 -7.53
CA CYS A 21 -11.50 7.58 -6.07
C CYS A 21 -12.88 7.67 -5.42
N ASN A 22 -13.85 6.88 -5.89
CA ASN A 22 -15.20 6.85 -5.35
C ASN A 22 -15.37 5.60 -4.48
N PRO A 23 -15.44 5.75 -3.14
CA PRO A 23 -15.51 4.61 -2.23
C PRO A 23 -16.82 3.80 -2.37
N THR A 24 -17.88 4.39 -2.93
CA THR A 24 -19.20 3.75 -3.09
C THR A 24 -19.74 3.96 -4.51
N PRO A 25 -19.26 3.22 -5.51
CA PRO A 25 -19.77 3.32 -6.86
C PRO A 25 -21.17 2.70 -6.90
N ASN A 26 -22.10 3.35 -7.60
CA ASN A 26 -23.42 2.80 -7.83
C ASN A 26 -23.31 1.55 -8.72
N ARG A 27 -23.28 0.38 -8.08
CA ARG A 27 -23.09 -0.93 -8.74
C ARG A 27 -24.15 -1.17 -9.82
N GLN A 28 -25.41 -0.82 -9.58
CA GLN A 28 -26.50 -1.00 -10.53
C GLN A 28 -26.28 -0.21 -11.83
N ARG A 29 -25.77 1.01 -11.73
CA ARG A 29 -25.46 1.86 -12.90
C ARG A 29 -24.29 1.30 -13.73
N LEU A 30 -23.31 0.68 -13.09
CA LEU A 30 -22.19 -0.01 -13.78
C LEU A 30 -22.65 -1.26 -14.52
N PHE A 31 -23.54 -2.07 -13.93
CA PHE A 31 -24.13 -3.23 -14.60
C PHE A 31 -24.98 -2.84 -15.82
N ARG A 32 -25.71 -1.73 -15.73
CA ARG A 32 -26.53 -1.20 -16.84
C ARG A 32 -25.69 -0.73 -18.02
N ASN A 33 -24.60 -0.01 -17.77
CA ASN A 33 -23.69 0.48 -18.83
C ASN A 33 -22.95 -0.68 -19.55
N ASN A 34 -22.64 -1.76 -18.84
CA ASN A 34 -22.04 -2.96 -19.46
C ASN A 34 -23.03 -3.69 -20.38
N ARG A 35 -24.34 -3.68 -20.06
CA ARG A 35 -25.36 -4.29 -20.92
C ARG A 35 -25.61 -3.49 -22.20
N THR A 36 -25.61 -2.16 -22.15
CA THR A 36 -25.78 -1.30 -23.34
C THR A 36 -24.62 -1.40 -24.33
N ASN A 37 -23.41 -1.72 -23.88
CA ASN A 37 -22.28 -1.96 -24.77
C ASN A 37 -22.30 -3.36 -25.42
N ARG A 38 -23.16 -4.27 -24.93
CA ARG A 38 -23.27 -5.65 -25.43
C ARG A 38 -24.25 -5.78 -26.61
N THR A 39 -25.15 -4.82 -26.79
CA THR A 39 -26.16 -4.85 -27.87
C THR A 39 -25.63 -4.39 -29.24
N ASN A 40 -24.42 -3.80 -29.30
CA ASN A 40 -23.85 -3.31 -30.57
C ASN A 40 -22.75 -4.21 -31.14
N ASN A 41 -22.48 -5.36 -30.54
CA ASN A 41 -21.45 -6.27 -31.06
C ASN A 41 -21.82 -7.73 -30.79
N SER A 42 -22.88 -8.17 -31.45
CA SER A 42 -23.19 -9.59 -31.58
C SER A 42 -22.18 -10.22 -32.53
N ASN A 43 -21.42 -11.19 -32.01
CA ASN A 43 -20.42 -12.03 -32.69
C ASN A 43 -18.96 -11.62 -32.44
N SER A 44 -18.54 -11.69 -31.18
CA SER A 44 -17.16 -12.09 -30.91
C SER A 44 -17.15 -12.92 -29.64
N ILE A 45 -16.60 -14.11 -29.78
CA ILE A 45 -16.10 -14.99 -28.73
C ILE A 45 -15.48 -14.12 -27.62
N LEU A 46 -15.63 -14.53 -26.36
CA LEU A 46 -14.99 -13.94 -25.17
C LEU A 46 -13.47 -13.83 -25.35
N SER A 47 -13.05 -12.85 -26.14
CA SER A 47 -11.73 -12.29 -26.13
C SER A 47 -11.69 -11.54 -24.81
N PHE A 48 -11.08 -12.18 -23.82
CA PHE A 48 -10.45 -11.45 -22.73
C PHE A 48 -9.77 -10.24 -23.37
N PRO A 49 -10.13 -9.01 -23.01
CA PRO A 49 -9.42 -7.88 -23.57
C PRO A 49 -7.97 -8.05 -23.17
N SER A 50 -7.11 -8.17 -24.18
CA SER A 50 -5.64 -8.15 -24.10
C SER A 50 -5.09 -6.91 -23.35
N PHE A 51 -5.99 -6.02 -22.92
CA PHE A 51 -5.77 -4.89 -22.03
C PHE A 51 -5.41 -5.24 -20.57
N LEU A 52 -5.62 -6.48 -20.10
CA LEU A 52 -5.08 -6.89 -18.79
C LEU A 52 -3.59 -7.24 -18.81
N GLN A 53 -2.96 -7.17 -19.98
CA GLN A 53 -1.50 -7.28 -20.13
C GLN A 53 -0.80 -5.93 -20.03
N HIS A 54 -1.42 -4.96 -19.36
CA HIS A 54 -0.70 -3.81 -18.84
C HIS A 54 -0.08 -4.23 -17.51
N ASN A 55 1.25 -4.40 -17.52
CA ASN A 55 2.07 -4.58 -16.33
C ASN A 55 1.59 -3.57 -15.27
N VAL A 56 0.84 -4.03 -14.26
CA VAL A 56 0.58 -3.23 -13.07
C VAL A 56 1.94 -3.05 -12.43
N GLU A 57 2.56 -1.91 -12.69
CA GLU A 57 3.86 -1.57 -12.11
C GLU A 57 3.66 -1.45 -10.60
N VAL A 58 3.89 -2.57 -9.91
CA VAL A 58 3.73 -2.65 -8.46
C VAL A 58 4.74 -1.67 -7.87
N HIS A 59 4.24 -0.72 -7.07
CA HIS A 59 5.08 0.29 -6.47
C HIS A 59 6.30 -0.34 -5.79
N LYS A 60 7.51 0.18 -6.07
CA LYS A 60 8.78 -0.42 -5.62
C LYS A 60 8.82 -0.71 -4.11
N ASN A 61 8.22 0.17 -3.31
CA ASN A 61 8.09 -0.04 -1.86
C ASN A 61 7.24 -1.29 -1.53
N ALA A 62 6.12 -1.51 -2.23
CA ALA A 62 5.28 -2.68 -2.02
C ALA A 62 6.01 -3.99 -2.39
N ILE A 63 6.85 -3.97 -3.42
CA ILE A 63 7.73 -5.11 -3.75
C ILE A 63 8.72 -5.35 -2.60
N GLY A 64 9.42 -4.29 -2.14
CA GLY A 64 10.37 -4.40 -1.04
C GLY A 64 9.74 -4.93 0.26
N GLN A 65 8.51 -4.52 0.59
CA GLN A 65 7.80 -5.03 1.76
C GLN A 65 7.48 -6.52 1.61
N ARG A 66 7.00 -6.95 0.43
CA ARG A 66 6.72 -8.37 0.16
C ARG A 66 7.98 -9.22 0.27
N ASP A 67 9.10 -8.73 -0.26
CA ASP A 67 10.36 -9.49 -0.24
C ASP A 67 10.93 -9.60 1.18
N ALA A 68 10.85 -8.54 1.98
CA ALA A 68 11.23 -8.59 3.39
C ALA A 68 10.38 -9.59 4.18
N ILE A 69 9.05 -9.59 3.98
CA ILE A 69 8.12 -10.55 4.61
C ILE A 69 8.47 -11.98 4.21
N LYS A 70 8.64 -12.25 2.91
CA LYS A 70 9.03 -13.59 2.43
C LYS A 70 10.34 -14.06 3.04
N LYS A 71 11.34 -13.18 3.17
CA LYS A 71 12.62 -13.53 3.82
C LYS A 71 12.43 -13.90 5.30
N ILE A 72 11.60 -13.16 6.03
CA ILE A 72 11.24 -13.48 7.42
C ILE A 72 10.54 -14.85 7.49
N GLU A 73 9.57 -15.12 6.63
CA GLU A 73 8.87 -16.41 6.58
C GLU A 73 9.81 -17.58 6.29
N VAL A 74 10.73 -17.42 5.33
CA VAL A 74 11.73 -18.44 5.00
C VAL A 74 12.71 -18.66 6.16
N ALA A 75 13.20 -17.60 6.79
CA ALA A 75 14.10 -17.69 7.95
C ALA A 75 13.42 -18.41 9.13
N ASN A 76 12.15 -18.09 9.41
CA ASN A 76 11.37 -18.78 10.44
C ASN A 76 11.21 -20.28 10.15
N LYS A 77 10.93 -20.66 8.90
CA LYS A 77 10.87 -22.07 8.50
C LYS A 77 12.18 -22.80 8.76
N LYS A 78 13.32 -22.19 8.39
CA LYS A 78 14.65 -22.75 8.64
C LYS A 78 14.95 -22.88 10.14
N ILE A 79 14.60 -21.89 10.95
CA ILE A 79 14.78 -21.96 12.41
C ILE A 79 14.01 -23.17 12.96
N SER A 80 12.73 -23.33 12.61
CA SER A 80 11.93 -24.48 13.06
C SER A 80 12.54 -25.82 12.64
N GLU A 81 13.10 -25.90 11.43
CA GLU A 81 13.80 -27.10 10.95
C GLU A 81 15.07 -27.37 11.76
N TYR A 82 15.92 -26.35 11.97
CA TYR A 82 17.13 -26.48 12.78
C TYR A 82 16.83 -26.83 14.24
N GLU A 83 15.78 -26.27 14.82
CA GLU A 83 15.33 -26.60 16.18
C GLU A 83 14.87 -28.06 16.26
N ARG A 84 14.12 -28.55 15.26
CA ARG A 84 13.72 -29.96 15.19
C ARG A 84 14.94 -30.88 15.09
N MET A 85 15.89 -30.55 14.20
CA MET A 85 17.13 -31.30 14.05
C MET A 85 17.95 -31.29 15.35
N TYR A 86 17.99 -30.15 16.05
CA TYR A 86 18.71 -30.01 17.30
C TYR A 86 18.16 -30.93 18.38
N GLN A 87 16.83 -31.03 18.50
CA GLN A 87 16.18 -31.89 19.49
C GLN A 87 16.51 -33.37 19.30
N ILE A 88 16.53 -33.85 18.06
CA ILE A 88 16.78 -35.28 17.75
C ILE A 88 18.26 -35.63 17.66
N SER A 89 19.15 -34.64 17.56
CA SER A 89 20.59 -34.88 17.40
C SER A 89 21.24 -35.28 18.73
N THR A 90 22.09 -36.30 18.71
CA THR A 90 22.94 -36.68 19.85
C THR A 90 24.35 -36.09 19.73
N ASP A 91 24.81 -35.81 18.52
CA ASP A 91 26.12 -35.20 18.24
C ASP A 91 26.18 -33.75 18.75
N ARG A 92 27.09 -33.52 19.71
CA ARG A 92 27.33 -32.21 20.33
C ARG A 92 27.93 -31.21 19.35
N SER A 93 28.81 -31.64 18.45
CA SER A 93 29.45 -30.76 17.46
C SER A 93 28.41 -30.26 16.46
N PHE A 94 27.55 -31.16 15.99
CA PHE A 94 26.43 -30.82 15.10
C PHE A 94 25.42 -29.89 15.78
N LYS A 95 25.07 -30.15 17.05
CA LYS A 95 24.24 -29.25 17.86
C LYS A 95 24.79 -27.82 17.95
N LYS A 96 26.11 -27.65 18.09
CA LYS A 96 26.74 -26.32 18.07
C LYS A 96 26.55 -25.63 16.72
N THR A 97 26.72 -26.35 15.62
CA THR A 97 26.50 -25.82 14.26
C THR A 97 25.05 -25.39 14.06
N LEU A 98 24.08 -26.22 14.48
CA LEU A 98 22.66 -25.88 14.41
C LEU A 98 22.33 -24.61 15.21
N ASN A 99 22.85 -24.47 16.43
CA ASN A 99 22.67 -23.25 17.23
C ASN A 99 23.26 -22.02 16.54
N SER A 100 24.46 -22.13 15.95
CA SER A 100 25.06 -21.04 15.18
C SER A 100 24.17 -20.62 14.01
N ASN A 101 23.60 -21.58 13.29
CA ASN A 101 22.69 -21.31 12.18
C ASN A 101 21.37 -20.66 12.66
N ILE A 102 20.80 -21.12 13.77
CA ILE A 102 19.60 -20.50 14.38
C ILE A 102 19.89 -19.04 14.73
N LEU A 103 21.04 -18.73 15.33
CA LEU A 103 21.42 -17.36 15.67
C LEU A 103 21.56 -16.47 14.42
N LYS A 104 22.17 -17.00 13.35
CA LYS A 104 22.29 -16.29 12.06
C LYS A 104 20.92 -15.96 11.46
N GLU A 105 20.01 -16.92 11.41
CA GLU A 105 18.66 -16.71 10.86
C GLU A 105 17.84 -15.75 11.76
N LYS A 106 18.02 -15.77 13.09
CA LYS A 106 17.42 -14.78 14.00
C LYS A 106 17.94 -13.36 13.74
N SER A 107 19.24 -13.20 13.49
CA SER A 107 19.82 -11.91 13.09
C SER A 107 19.19 -11.40 11.80
N LEU A 108 19.06 -12.28 10.80
CA LEU A 108 18.43 -11.94 9.52
C LEU A 108 16.98 -11.48 9.70
N ILE A 109 16.19 -12.15 10.55
CA ILE A 109 14.81 -11.73 10.85
C ILE A 109 14.81 -10.30 11.40
N ASN A 110 15.62 -10.02 12.41
CA ASN A 110 15.69 -8.68 13.02
C ASN A 110 16.07 -7.60 11.98
N GLU A 111 17.06 -7.87 11.12
CA GLU A 111 17.44 -6.96 10.04
C GLU A 111 16.28 -6.69 9.07
N GLN A 112 15.53 -7.73 8.68
CA GLN A 112 14.36 -7.58 7.80
C GLN A 112 13.20 -6.85 8.49
N GLU A 113 12.98 -7.05 9.79
CA GLU A 113 11.95 -6.31 10.54
C GLU A 113 12.25 -4.82 10.63
N VAL A 114 13.52 -4.46 10.89
CA VAL A 114 13.97 -3.06 10.85
C VAL A 114 13.78 -2.47 9.45
N HIS A 115 14.11 -3.22 8.40
CA HIS A 115 13.90 -2.79 7.01
C HIS A 115 12.41 -2.57 6.70
N LEU A 116 11.55 -3.50 7.11
CA LEU A 116 10.11 -3.43 6.93
C LEU A 116 9.52 -2.18 7.61
N LYS A 117 9.96 -1.86 8.83
CA LYS A 117 9.53 -0.66 9.55
C LYS A 117 9.85 0.61 8.75
N LYS A 118 11.05 0.72 8.17
CA LYS A 118 11.44 1.86 7.32
C LYS A 118 10.54 1.96 6.08
N LEU A 119 10.31 0.84 5.40
CA LEU A 119 9.45 0.80 4.21
C LEU A 119 8.02 1.25 4.50
N LYS A 120 7.44 0.83 5.64
CA LYS A 120 6.12 1.28 6.09
C LYS A 120 6.08 2.78 6.35
N HIS A 121 7.08 3.33 7.03
CA HIS A 121 7.17 4.78 7.24
C HIS A 121 7.23 5.56 5.93
N TYR A 122 7.99 5.09 4.93
CA TYR A 122 8.00 5.73 3.61
C TYR A 122 6.66 5.66 2.91
N ALA A 123 5.95 4.53 3.01
CA ALA A 123 4.61 4.39 2.43
C ALA A 123 3.62 5.37 3.08
N GLU A 124 3.68 5.54 4.41
CA GLU A 124 2.86 6.52 5.13
C GLU A 124 3.18 7.95 4.72
N ALA A 125 4.45 8.31 4.62
CA ALA A 125 4.87 9.64 4.19
C ALA A 125 4.36 9.95 2.77
N GLN A 126 4.49 8.99 1.86
CA GLN A 126 3.97 9.10 0.50
C GLN A 126 2.44 9.26 0.47
N ALA A 127 1.71 8.48 1.27
CA ALA A 127 0.26 8.60 1.38
C ALA A 127 -0.17 10.00 1.89
N ARG A 128 0.57 10.58 2.84
CA ARG A 128 0.32 11.96 3.31
C ARG A 128 0.56 13.00 2.22
N LEU A 129 1.59 12.82 1.40
CA LEU A 129 1.88 13.73 0.28
C LEU A 129 0.78 13.67 -0.79
N GLU A 130 0.36 12.47 -1.18
CA GLU A 130 -0.73 12.29 -2.15
C GLU A 130 -2.06 12.84 -1.62
N ALA A 131 -2.35 12.66 -0.32
CA ALA A 131 -3.52 13.26 0.32
C ALA A 131 -3.48 14.79 0.27
N LYS A 132 -2.33 15.42 0.52
CA LYS A 132 -2.16 16.88 0.39
C LYS A 132 -2.37 17.34 -1.06
N LYS A 133 -1.77 16.64 -2.02
CA LYS A 133 -1.94 16.94 -3.45
C LYS A 133 -3.40 16.85 -3.88
N THR A 134 -4.12 15.84 -3.40
CA THR A 134 -5.54 15.63 -3.71
C THR A 134 -6.41 16.77 -3.14
N ARG A 135 -6.11 17.26 -1.93
CA ARG A 135 -6.81 18.41 -1.34
C ARG A 135 -6.62 19.68 -2.14
N LEU A 136 -5.38 19.98 -2.54
CA LEU A 136 -5.09 21.16 -3.38
C LEU A 136 -5.83 21.08 -4.73
N LEU A 137 -5.86 19.91 -5.37
CA LEU A 137 -6.59 19.71 -6.62
C LEU A 137 -8.13 19.79 -6.46
N GLN A 138 -8.68 19.54 -5.27
CA GLN A 138 -10.10 19.72 -4.96
C GLN A 138 -10.45 21.16 -4.58
N GLU A 139 -9.51 21.90 -3.98
CA GLU A 139 -9.68 23.31 -3.60
C GLU A 139 -9.50 24.25 -4.81
N GLU A 140 -8.72 23.87 -5.82
CA GLU A 140 -8.62 24.59 -7.11
C GLU A 140 -9.67 24.16 -8.15
N GLY A 141 -10.93 24.02 -7.72
CA GLY A 141 -12.09 24.17 -8.59
C GLY A 141 -12.28 25.66 -8.95
N PRO A 142 -12.87 25.99 -10.13
CA PRO A 142 -12.68 27.29 -10.77
C PRO A 142 -13.09 28.46 -9.88
N CYS A 143 -12.20 29.45 -9.81
CA CYS A 143 -12.40 30.75 -9.17
C CYS A 143 -13.83 31.27 -9.37
N HIS A 144 -14.62 31.31 -8.29
CA HIS A 144 -15.45 32.48 -7.99
C HIS A 144 -15.59 32.61 -6.47
N SER A 145 -15.01 33.71 -5.97
CA SER A 145 -15.26 34.37 -4.69
C SER A 145 -15.06 33.56 -3.40
N ARG A 146 -13.83 33.59 -2.86
CA ARG A 146 -13.68 33.76 -1.40
C ARG A 146 -12.89 35.02 -1.17
N ALA A 147 -13.63 36.05 -0.76
CA ALA A 147 -13.11 37.32 -0.34
C ALA A 147 -12.00 37.13 0.68
N SER A 148 -10.90 37.84 0.44
CA SER A 148 -9.74 37.99 1.30
C SER A 148 -10.17 38.37 2.71
N ALA A 149 -10.08 37.44 3.66
CA ALA A 149 -9.94 37.77 5.07
C ALA A 149 -8.47 37.54 5.42
N ALA A 150 -7.65 38.53 5.09
CA ALA A 150 -6.29 38.65 5.59
C ALA A 150 -6.37 38.90 7.10
N CYS A 151 -6.33 37.83 7.89
CA CYS A 151 -6.11 37.95 9.33
C CYS A 151 -4.65 38.36 9.54
N HIS A 152 -4.43 39.67 9.65
CA HIS A 152 -3.19 40.25 10.15
C HIS A 152 -2.86 39.66 11.52
N HIS A 153 -1.91 38.74 11.58
CA HIS A 153 -1.21 38.41 12.82
C HIS A 153 -0.26 39.57 13.14
N HIS A 154 -0.80 40.60 13.79
CA HIS A 154 0.03 41.57 14.49
C HIS A 154 0.70 40.84 15.67
N HIS A 155 2.02 40.70 15.61
CA HIS A 155 2.84 40.49 16.79
C HIS A 155 2.97 41.84 17.50
N PRO A 156 2.37 42.07 18.68
CA PRO A 156 2.74 43.23 19.48
C PRO A 156 4.16 42.99 20.04
N ALA A 157 5.11 43.78 19.55
CA ALA A 157 6.43 43.90 20.16
C ALA A 157 6.25 44.45 21.58
N LYS A 158 6.70 43.70 22.59
CA LYS A 158 6.74 44.17 23.97
C LYS A 158 7.84 45.22 24.08
N VAL A 159 7.46 46.50 24.09
CA VAL A 159 8.36 47.60 24.47
C VAL A 159 8.47 47.57 25.99
N ALA A 160 9.62 47.10 26.49
CA ALA A 160 9.99 47.26 27.89
C ALA A 160 10.47 48.70 28.09
N LEU A 161 9.65 49.55 28.72
CA LEU A 161 10.10 50.82 29.29
C LEU A 161 10.96 50.51 30.52
N ALA A 162 12.28 50.58 30.37
CA ALA A 162 13.20 50.68 31.48
C ALA A 162 13.04 52.08 32.10
N SER A 163 12.48 52.16 33.32
CA SER A 163 12.60 53.38 34.13
C SER A 163 14.03 53.48 34.65
N VAL A 164 14.68 54.59 34.33
CA VAL A 164 15.98 55.00 34.85
C VAL A 164 15.73 56.11 35.88
N ALA A 165 16.31 55.88 37.07
CA ALA A 165 16.54 56.80 38.19
C ALA A 165 15.32 57.36 38.95
#